data_AF-A0A2G9NR24-F1
#
_entry.id   AF-A0A2G9NR24-F1
#
_cell.length_a   1.000
_cell.length_b   1.000
_cell.length_c   1.000
_cell.angle_alpha   90.00
_cell.angle_beta   90.00
_cell.angle_gamma   90.00
#
_symmetry.space_group_name_H-M   'P 1'
#
loop_
_entity.id
_entity.type
_entity.pdbx_description
1 polymer ?
#
loop_
_entity_poly.entity_id
_entity_poly.type
_entity_poly.pdbx_seq_one_letter_code
_entity_poly.pdbx_strand_id
1 'polypeptide(L)' 'MAIIKKQALVQLSESERNTKIKELKLELIKANVTAKKSNSKTKEIKRTLARLYTFNKTSQKGGSLKK' A
#
# COMPACT_ATOMS: atom_id res chain seq x y z
N MET A 1 0.98 -9.84 -10.27
CA MET A 1 0.66 -8.42 -9.97
C MET A 1 -0.62 -8.40 -9.15
N ALA A 2 -0.53 -8.13 -7.84
CA ALA A 2 -1.72 -8.06 -6.99
C ALA A 2 -2.09 -6.60 -6.76
N ILE A 3 -2.93 -6.06 -7.64
CA ILE A 3 -3.69 -4.83 -7.36
C ILE A 3 -4.62 -5.19 -6.20
N ILE A 4 -4.25 -4.83 -4.98
CA ILE A 4 -5.10 -5.08 -3.82
C ILE A 4 -6.36 -4.23 -3.99
N LYS A 5 -7.50 -4.89 -4.24
CA LYS A 5 -8.81 -4.24 -4.31
C LYS A 5 -9.15 -3.68 -2.93
N LYS A 6 -9.90 -2.58 -2.87
CA LYS A 6 -10.32 -1.95 -1.61
C LYS A 6 -11.01 -2.94 -0.66
N GLN A 7 -11.81 -3.85 -1.20
CA GLN A 7 -12.49 -4.91 -0.43
C GLN A 7 -11.51 -5.86 0.27
N ALA A 8 -10.41 -6.22 -0.40
CA ALA A 8 -9.37 -7.07 0.18
C ALA A 8 -8.58 -6.35 1.29
N LEU A 9 -8.49 -5.01 1.26
CA LEU A 9 -7.86 -4.24 2.35
C LEU A 9 -8.68 -4.26 3.65
N VAL A 10 -10.01 -4.34 3.54
CA VAL A 10 -10.92 -4.40 4.68
C VAL A 10 -10.81 -5.73 5.42
N GLN A 11 -10.51 -6.81 4.69
CA GLN A 11 -10.37 -8.15 5.26
C GLN A 11 -9.03 -8.39 5.95
N LEU A 12 -8.04 -7.50 5.76
CA LEU A 12 -6.72 -7.63 6.36
C LEU A 12 -6.66 -6.96 7.74
N SER A 13 -6.09 -7.67 8.71
CA SER A 13 -5.77 -7.12 10.02
C SER A 13 -4.72 -6.00 9.92
N GLU A 14 -4.58 -5.19 10.97
CA GLU A 14 -3.59 -4.11 10.99
C GLU A 14 -2.14 -4.62 10.92
N SER A 15 -1.86 -5.75 11.59
CA SER A 15 -0.56 -6.41 11.55
C SER A 15 -0.22 -6.91 10.13
N GLU A 16 -1.16 -7.59 9.47
CA GLU A 16 -0.97 -8.06 8.09
C GLU A 16 -0.77 -6.91 7.11
N ARG A 17 -1.53 -5.82 7.27
CA ARG A 17 -1.34 -4.60 6.46
C ARG A 17 0.06 -4.02 6.65
N ASN A 18 0.56 -3.95 7.87
CA ASN A 18 1.89 -3.43 8.17
C ASN A 18 3.00 -4.32 7.59
N THR A 19 2.85 -5.64 7.66
CA THR A 19 3.77 -6.59 7.02
C THR A 19 3.78 -6.41 5.51
N LYS A 20 2.60 -6.31 4.88
CA LYS A 20 2.46 -6.06 3.44
C LYS A 20 3.12 -4.74 3.00
N ILE A 21 2.99 -3.69 3.80
CA ILE A 21 3.63 -2.39 3.54
C ILE A 21 5.17 -2.53 3.56
N LYS A 22 5.73 -3.27 4.51
CA LYS A 22 7.18 -3.51 4.60
C LYS A 22 7.69 -4.29 3.38
N GLU A 23 6.98 -5.35 2.99
CA GLU A 23 7.31 -6.15 1.82
C GLU A 23 7.28 -5.31 0.53
N LEU A 24 6.19 -4.58 0.30
CA LEU A 24 6.04 -3.71 -0.88
C LEU A 24 7.08 -2.58 -0.92
N LYS A 25 7.54 -2.09 0.24
CA LYS A 25 8.65 -1.13 0.31
C LYS A 25 9.97 -1.75 -0.14
N LEU A 26 10.29 -2.96 0.33
CA LEU A 26 11.51 -3.67 -0.08
C LEU A 26 11.48 -3.98 -1.58
N GLU A 27 10.33 -4.40 -2.10
CA GLU A 27 10.15 -4.64 -3.52
C GLU A 27 10.30 -3.35 -4.33
N LEU A 28 9.77 -2.21 -3.84
CA LEU A 28 9.96 -0.90 -4.45
C LEU A 28 11.43 -0.49 -4.51
N ILE A 29 12.18 -0.70 -3.43
CA ILE A 29 13.60 -0.36 -3.35
C ILE A 29 14.38 -1.19 -4.37
N LYS A 30 14.17 -2.51 -4.40
CA LYS A 30 14.79 -3.40 -5.39
C LYS A 30 14.46 -2.95 -6.81
N ALA A 31 13.18 -2.69 -7.10
CA ALA A 31 12.73 -2.26 -8.42
C ALA A 31 13.30 -0.89 -8.83
N ASN A 32 13.53 0.03 -7.88
CA ASN A 32 14.19 1.31 -8.17
C ASN A 32 15.68 1.15 -8.43
N VAL A 33 16.38 0.29 -7.68
CA VAL A 33 17.83 0.04 -7.88
C VAL A 33 18.08 -0.60 -9.24
N THR A 34 17.21 -1.51 -9.69
CA THR A 34 17.34 -2.17 -11.00
C THR A 34 16.91 -1.26 -12.17
N ALA A 35 16.08 -0.23 -11.93
CA ALA A 35 15.48 0.57 -12.99
C ALA A 35 16.28 1.86 -13.27
N LYS A 36 16.97 1.92 -14.43
CA LYS A 36 17.58 3.16 -14.94
C LYS A 36 16.57 4.19 -15.50
N LYS A 37 15.31 3.80 -15.74
CA LYS A 37 14.20 4.66 -16.20
C LYS A 37 12.89 4.28 -15.47
N SER A 38 11.92 5.21 -15.43
CA SER A 38 10.59 5.01 -14.83
C SER A 38 9.92 3.73 -15.34
N ASN A 39 9.66 2.78 -14.44
CA ASN A 39 9.13 1.45 -14.76
C ASN A 39 7.66 1.35 -14.31
N SER A 40 6.77 0.78 -15.14
CA SER A 40 5.34 0.65 -14.82
C SER A 40 5.09 -0.10 -13.51
N LYS A 41 5.96 -1.07 -13.20
CA LYS A 41 5.94 -1.83 -11.93
C LYS A 41 6.13 -0.93 -10.70
N THR A 42 7.03 0.05 -10.73
CA THR A 42 7.25 0.94 -9.57
C THR A 42 6.06 1.87 -9.37
N LYS A 43 5.39 2.30 -10.44
CA LYS A 43 4.16 3.09 -10.38
C LYS A 43 3.02 2.33 -9.71
N GLU A 44 2.87 1.05 -10.03
CA GLU A 44 1.85 0.19 -9.41
C GLU A 44 2.13 -0.07 -7.93
N ILE A 45 3.37 -0.38 -7.55
CA ILE A 45 3.76 -0.59 -6.16
C ILE A 45 3.48 0.68 -5.33
N LYS A 46 3.87 1.86 -5.84
CA LYS A 46 3.57 3.15 -5.20
C LYS A 46 2.07 3.38 -5.03
N ARG A 47 1.26 3.04 -6.05
CA ARG A 47 -0.21 3.19 -6.00
C ARG A 47 -0.84 2.26 -4.96
N THR A 48 -0.36 1.03 -4.84
CA THR A 48 -0.82 0.06 -3.82
C THR A 48 -0.43 0.52 -2.41
N LEU A 49 0.80 1.01 -2.21
CA LEU A 49 1.23 1.61 -0.94
C LEU A 49 0.35 2.82 -0.56
N ALA A 50 0.07 3.73 -1.50
CA ALA A 50 -0.78 4.89 -1.23
C ALA A 50 -2.19 4.48 -0.76
N ARG A 51 -2.77 3.42 -1.35
CA ARG A 51 -4.07 2.87 -0.94
C ARG A 51 -4.02 2.27 0.47
N LEU A 52 -2.99 1.50 0.78
CA LEU A 52 -2.75 0.92 2.11
C LEU A 52 -2.62 2.02 3.18
N TYR A 53 -1.80 3.03 2.92
CA TYR A 53 -1.62 4.16 3.82
C TYR A 53 -2.90 4.97 4.02
N THR A 54 -3.62 5.23 2.94
CA THR A 54 -4.91 5.93 3.00
C THR A 54 -5.90 5.12 3.83
N PHE A 55 -6.01 3.81 3.60
CA PHE A 55 -6.90 2.93 4.34
C PHE A 55 -6.58 2.93 5.84
N ASN A 56 -5.30 2.75 6.22
CA ASN A 56 -4.89 2.81 7.63
C ASN A 56 -5.22 4.16 8.26
N LYS A 57 -4.95 5.27 7.57
CA LYS A 57 -5.26 6.62 8.06
C LYS A 57 -6.77 6.86 8.20
N THR A 58 -7.58 6.37 7.26
CA THR A 58 -9.05 6.50 7.32
C THR A 58 -9.67 5.62 8.39
N SER A 59 -9.17 4.39 8.59
CA SER A 59 -9.62 3.51 9.67
C SER A 59 -9.32 4.11 11.05
N GLN A 60 -8.16 4.76 11.21
CA GLN A 60 -7.79 5.42 12.47
C GLN A 60 -8.57 6.74 12.71
N LYS A 61 -8.97 7.45 11.64
CA LYS A 61 -9.77 8.69 11.73
C LYS A 61 -11.29 8.48 11.77
N GLY A 62 -11.77 7.23 11.71
CA GLY A 62 -13.19 6.89 11.84
C GLY A 62 -13.82 7.26 13.19
N GLY A 63 -13.03 7.68 14.18
CA GLY A 63 -13.51 8.28 15.42
C GLY A 63 -13.75 9.80 15.40
N SER A 64 -13.36 10.53 14.34
CA SER A 64 -13.40 12.01 14.34
C SER A 64 -14.10 12.68 13.15
N LEU A 65 -14.74 11.92 12.26
CA LEU A 65 -15.71 12.47 11.30
C LEU A 65 -17.11 11.90 11.56
N LYS A 66 -17.71 12.31 12.68
CA LYS A 66 -19.16 12.54 12.75
C LYS A 66 -19.38 14.03 12.49
N LYS A 67 -19.91 14.38 11.32
CA LYS A 67 -20.78 15.54 11.10
C LYS A 67 -21.77 15.13 10.02
#